data_AF-A0A9P0DTD3-F1
#
_entry.id   AF-A0A9P0DTD3-F1
#
_cell.length_a   1.000
_cell.length_b   1.000
_cell.length_c   1.000
_cell.angle_alpha   90.00
_cell.angle_beta   90.00
_cell.angle_gamma   90.00
#
_symmetry.space_group_name_H-M   'P 1'
#
loop_
_entity.id
_entity.type
_entity.pdbx_description
1 polymer ?
#
loop_
_entity_poly.entity_id
_entity_poly.type
_entity_poly.pdbx_seq_one_letter_code
_entity_poly.pdbx_strand_id
1 'polypeptide(L)'
;MQRGKLEEEFVCEDEKFSKIVKLLQHIEEISDPFQKYPGVDKAIVVKILSVDDTYRGRGIAKELMSKTIDLAKGRGCGFCSVDCSSYYTARAAKKLGFELHYTLKYEDYKVDGKSVFDPVAPHKAMTVYTQKIS
;
A
#
# COMPACT_ATOMS: atom_id res chain seq x y z
N MET A 1 -1.74 -10.24 5.24
CA MET A 1 -2.95 -10.47 4.45
C MET A 1 -3.03 -11.94 4.04
N GLN A 2 -4.17 -12.58 4.27
CA GLN A 2 -4.48 -13.94 3.81
C GLN A 2 -5.77 -13.91 2.99
N ARG A 3 -5.81 -14.64 1.87
CA ARG A 3 -6.96 -14.68 0.99
C ARG A 3 -8.17 -15.27 1.71
N GLY A 4 -9.32 -14.61 1.59
CA GLY A 4 -10.58 -15.03 2.21
C GLY A 4 -10.63 -14.85 3.72
N LYS A 5 -9.58 -14.30 4.35
CA LYS A 5 -9.60 -13.92 5.76
C LYS A 5 -9.93 -12.44 5.86
N LEU A 6 -11.09 -12.14 6.45
CA LEU A 6 -11.47 -10.78 6.78
C LEU A 6 -10.57 -10.27 7.90
N GLU A 7 -10.02 -9.07 7.73
CA GLU A 7 -9.41 -8.34 8.85
C GLU A 7 -10.54 -7.80 9.75
N GLU A 8 -10.31 -7.74 11.06
CA GLU A 8 -11.29 -7.21 12.00
C GLU A 8 -11.61 -5.74 11.67
N GLU A 9 -12.87 -5.35 11.84
CA GLU A 9 -13.30 -3.99 11.58
C GLU A 9 -12.58 -3.03 12.53
N PHE A 10 -11.74 -2.15 11.98
CA PHE A 10 -11.07 -1.12 12.76
C PHE A 10 -12.01 0.07 12.95
N VAL A 11 -12.58 0.18 14.16
CA VAL A 11 -13.43 1.31 14.54
C VAL A 11 -12.55 2.47 15.00
N CYS A 12 -12.69 3.61 14.33
CA CYS A 12 -11.98 4.84 14.66
C CYS A 12 -12.97 5.95 15.01
N GLU A 13 -12.88 6.44 16.26
CA GLU A 13 -13.74 7.53 16.75
C GLU A 13 -13.25 8.92 16.31
N ASP A 14 -11.96 9.07 15.95
CA ASP A 14 -11.43 10.34 15.45
C ASP A 14 -11.95 10.60 14.04
N GLU A 15 -12.71 11.68 13.86
CA GLU A 15 -13.37 12.00 12.59
C GLU A 15 -12.37 12.10 11.43
N LYS A 16 -11.18 12.68 11.67
CA LYS A 16 -10.18 12.90 10.64
C LYS A 16 -9.50 11.59 10.24
N PHE A 17 -9.11 10.79 11.22
CA PHE A 17 -8.47 9.50 10.99
C PHE A 17 -9.46 8.48 10.41
N SER A 18 -10.75 8.54 10.77
CA SER A 18 -11.79 7.69 10.19
C SER A 18 -11.85 7.81 8.66
N LYS A 19 -11.62 9.01 8.11
CA LYS A 19 -11.58 9.22 6.65
C LYS A 19 -10.43 8.43 6.01
N ILE A 20 -9.27 8.42 6.67
CA ILE A 20 -8.08 7.68 6.21
C ILE A 20 -8.35 6.19 6.26
N VAL A 21 -8.89 5.69 7.37
CA VAL A 21 -9.26 4.28 7.54
C VAL A 21 -10.21 3.83 6.42
N LYS A 22 -11.28 4.59 6.18
CA LYS A 22 -12.27 4.29 5.12
C LYS A 22 -11.64 4.25 3.72
N LEU A 23 -10.70 5.15 3.42
CA LEU A 23 -9.98 5.11 2.15
C LEU A 23 -9.12 3.84 2.02
N LEU A 24 -8.41 3.46 3.09
CA LEU A 24 -7.57 2.25 3.08
C LEU A 24 -8.42 0.99 2.89
N GLN A 25 -9.55 0.89 3.60
CA GLN A 25 -10.51 -0.21 3.44
C GLN A 25 -11.07 -0.26 2.02
N HIS A 26 -11.50 0.88 1.48
CA HIS A 26 -11.99 0.96 0.11
C HIS A 26 -10.96 0.45 -0.92
N ILE A 27 -9.69 0.84 -0.77
CA ILE A 27 -8.62 0.40 -1.67
C ILE A 27 -8.32 -1.09 -1.52
N GLU A 28 -8.33 -1.61 -0.30
CA GLU A 28 -8.14 -3.03 -0.05
C GLU A 28 -9.21 -3.88 -0.74
N GLU A 29 -10.47 -3.46 -0.64
CA GLU A 29 -11.61 -4.15 -1.27
C GLU A 29 -11.55 -4.12 -2.80
N ILE A 30 -11.31 -2.95 -3.40
CA ILE A 30 -11.41 -2.78 -4.86
C ILE A 30 -10.15 -3.21 -5.61
N SER A 31 -8.98 -3.12 -4.98
CA SER A 31 -7.74 -3.40 -5.68
C SER A 31 -7.51 -4.91 -5.82
N ASP A 32 -7.90 -5.72 -4.84
CA ASP A 32 -7.72 -7.18 -4.79
C ASP A 32 -6.43 -7.71 -5.49
N PRO A 33 -5.25 -7.50 -4.89
CA PRO A 33 -3.98 -7.99 -5.44
C PRO A 33 -3.91 -9.50 -5.68
N PHE A 34 -4.77 -10.31 -5.04
CA PHE A 34 -4.77 -11.75 -5.24
C PHE A 34 -5.27 -12.16 -6.63
N GLN A 35 -6.07 -11.34 -7.31
CA GLN A 35 -6.50 -11.62 -8.70
C GLN A 35 -5.31 -11.66 -9.66
N LYS A 36 -4.28 -10.83 -9.40
CA LYS A 36 -3.06 -10.78 -10.21
C LYS A 36 -2.19 -12.03 -10.05
N TYR A 37 -2.32 -12.75 -8.93
CA TYR A 37 -1.50 -13.92 -8.63
C TYR A 37 -2.37 -15.16 -8.31
N PRO A 38 -2.94 -15.82 -9.34
CA PRO A 38 -3.71 -17.04 -9.15
C PRO A 38 -2.91 -18.11 -8.39
N GLY A 39 -3.58 -18.79 -7.46
CA GLY A 39 -2.96 -19.83 -6.61
C GLY A 39 -2.19 -19.30 -5.40
N VAL A 40 -2.05 -17.98 -5.24
CA VAL A 40 -1.51 -17.39 -4.00
C VAL A 40 -2.63 -17.14 -3.00
N ASP A 41 -2.41 -17.54 -1.75
CA ASP A 41 -3.32 -17.38 -0.62
C ASP A 41 -2.77 -16.48 0.50
N LYS A 42 -1.49 -16.08 0.40
CA LYS A 42 -0.80 -15.30 1.42
C LYS A 42 0.10 -14.23 0.83
N ALA A 43 0.04 -13.04 1.42
CA ALA A 43 0.87 -11.91 1.04
C ALA A 43 1.36 -11.13 2.27
N ILE A 44 2.50 -10.47 2.12
CA ILE A 44 2.94 -9.41 3.03
C ILE A 44 2.48 -8.07 2.46
N VAL A 45 2.04 -7.16 3.34
CA VAL A 45 1.65 -5.80 2.96
C VAL A 45 2.51 -4.82 3.74
N VAL A 46 3.20 -3.93 3.04
CA VAL A 46 3.93 -2.82 3.63
C VAL A 46 2.95 -1.66 3.82
N LYS A 47 2.44 -1.52 5.05
CA LYS A 47 1.51 -0.44 5.42
C LYS A 47 2.24 0.89 5.69
N ILE A 48 3.45 0.84 6.24
CA ILE A 48 4.27 2.04 6.54
C ILE A 48 5.71 1.78 6.15
N LEU A 49 6.31 2.74 5.44
CA LEU A 49 7.74 2.82 5.17
C LEU A 49 8.21 4.24 5.48
N SER A 50 9.09 4.38 6.46
CA SER A 50 9.61 5.68 6.88
C SER A 50 11.12 5.62 7.06
N VAL A 51 11.78 6.71 6.74
CA VAL A 51 13.21 6.93 6.96
C VAL A 51 13.38 8.35 7.48
N ASP A 52 14.09 8.47 8.59
CA ASP A 52 14.52 9.73 9.17
C ASP A 52 15.24 10.60 8.12
N ASP A 53 14.95 11.89 8.11
CA ASP A 53 15.44 12.79 7.07
C ASP A 53 16.96 12.95 7.07
N THR A 54 17.61 12.89 8.23
CA THR A 54 19.06 12.94 8.40
C THR A 54 19.78 11.71 7.81
N TYR A 55 19.03 10.63 7.54
CA TYR A 55 19.53 9.38 6.98
C TYR A 55 19.06 9.08 5.55
N ARG A 56 18.35 10.02 4.89
CA ARG A 56 17.94 9.88 3.49
C ARG A 56 19.13 9.81 2.53
N GLY A 57 18.91 9.25 1.34
CA GLY A 57 19.95 9.10 0.32
C GLY A 57 20.93 7.93 0.55
N ARG A 58 20.84 7.24 1.70
CA ARG A 58 21.75 6.14 2.07
C ARG A 58 21.24 4.73 1.72
N GLY A 59 20.16 4.63 0.93
CA GLY A 59 19.59 3.35 0.54
C GLY A 59 18.77 2.61 1.62
N ILE A 60 18.48 3.23 2.77
CA ILE A 60 17.78 2.57 3.91
C ILE A 60 16.39 2.04 3.51
N ALA A 61 15.59 2.85 2.79
CA ALA A 61 14.27 2.40 2.33
C ALA A 61 14.36 1.15 1.44
N LYS A 62 15.41 1.08 0.59
CA LYS A 62 15.66 -0.10 -0.24
C LYS A 62 16.02 -1.32 0.61
N GLU A 63 16.89 -1.14 1.61
CA GLU A 63 17.29 -2.22 2.52
C GLU A 63 16.09 -2.75 3.33
N LEU A 64 15.26 -1.85 3.89
CA LEU A 64 14.05 -2.24 4.62
C LEU A 64 13.09 -3.05 3.75
N MET A 65 12.88 -2.62 2.50
CA MET A 65 12.06 -3.36 1.54
C MET A 65 12.66 -4.71 1.17
N SER A 66 13.98 -4.79 0.97
CA SER A 66 14.68 -6.05 0.70
C SER A 66 14.49 -7.05 1.85
N LYS A 67 14.75 -6.62 3.09
CA LYS A 67 14.54 -7.47 4.28
C LYS A 67 13.08 -7.89 4.45
N THR A 68 12.14 -7.04 4.05
CA THR A 68 10.71 -7.36 4.07
C THR A 68 10.37 -8.46 3.06
N ILE A 69 10.96 -8.43 1.87
CA ILE A 69 10.80 -9.49 0.85
C ILE A 69 11.39 -10.81 1.35
N ASP A 70 12.56 -10.79 1.98
CA ASP A 70 13.18 -11.98 2.56
C ASP A 70 12.32 -12.58 3.69
N LEU A 71 11.78 -11.73 4.57
CA LEU A 71 10.83 -12.15 5.61
C LEU A 71 9.57 -12.78 5.00
N ALA A 72 9.08 -12.22 3.90
CA ALA A 72 7.89 -12.71 3.22
C ALA A 72 8.12 -14.07 2.55
N LYS A 73 9.30 -14.29 1.95
CA LYS A 73 9.75 -15.61 1.47
C LYS A 73 9.75 -16.63 2.60
N GLY A 74 10.39 -16.32 3.72
CA GLY A 74 10.45 -17.22 4.88
C GLY A 74 9.09 -17.53 5.51
N ARG A 75 8.08 -16.68 5.27
CA ARG A 75 6.70 -16.88 5.73
C ARG A 75 5.78 -17.51 4.69
N GLY A 76 6.29 -17.92 3.53
CA GLY A 76 5.48 -18.53 2.46
C GLY A 76 4.50 -17.56 1.80
N CYS A 77 4.80 -16.27 1.77
CA CYS A 77 4.00 -15.30 1.02
C CYS A 77 4.31 -15.41 -0.48
N GLY A 78 3.29 -15.42 -1.35
CA GLY A 78 3.49 -15.47 -2.80
C GLY A 78 3.73 -14.11 -3.46
N PHE A 79 3.43 -13.01 -2.76
CA PHE A 79 3.79 -11.66 -3.20
C PHE A 79 3.91 -10.67 -2.02
N CYS A 80 4.54 -9.54 -2.30
CA CYS A 80 4.58 -8.35 -1.47
C CYS A 80 3.72 -7.25 -2.11
N SER A 81 2.95 -6.52 -1.30
CA SER A 81 2.16 -5.37 -1.72
C SER A 81 2.54 -4.13 -0.92
N VAL A 82 2.41 -2.95 -1.53
CA VAL A 82 2.70 -1.65 -0.90
C VAL A 82 1.59 -0.66 -1.23
N ASP A 83 0.93 -0.18 -0.17
CA ASP A 83 -0.10 0.86 -0.24
C ASP A 83 0.57 2.23 -0.19
N CYS A 84 0.67 2.89 -1.35
CA CYS A 84 1.40 4.13 -1.51
C CYS A 84 0.45 5.33 -1.51
N SER A 85 0.25 5.97 -0.35
CA SER A 85 -0.46 7.26 -0.22
C SER A 85 0.41 8.48 -0.61
N SER A 86 1.74 8.28 -0.69
CA SER A 86 2.70 9.31 -1.03
C SER A 86 3.34 9.07 -2.40
N TYR A 87 3.56 10.16 -3.16
CA TYR A 87 4.29 10.12 -4.43
C TYR A 87 5.70 9.54 -4.27
N TYR A 88 6.35 9.81 -3.14
CA TYR A 88 7.71 9.34 -2.86
C TYR A 88 7.76 7.83 -2.63
N THR A 89 6.79 7.28 -1.87
CA THR A 89 6.67 5.83 -1.65
C THR A 89 6.41 5.12 -2.97
N ALA A 90 5.49 5.63 -3.79
CA ALA A 90 5.20 5.06 -5.12
C ALA A 90 6.45 5.04 -6.02
N ARG A 91 7.23 6.13 -6.04
CA ARG A 91 8.51 6.17 -6.76
C ARG A 91 9.53 5.18 -6.22
N ALA A 92 9.60 5.01 -4.90
CA ALA A 92 10.50 4.05 -4.27
C ALA A 92 10.13 2.62 -4.67
N ALA A 93 8.84 2.25 -4.56
CA ALA A 93 8.33 0.94 -4.97
C ALA A 93 8.66 0.65 -6.44
N LYS A 94 8.38 1.58 -7.35
CA LYS A 94 8.73 1.46 -8.77
C LYS A 94 10.23 1.24 -9.00
N LYS A 95 11.09 2.00 -8.31
CA LYS A 95 12.56 1.84 -8.41
C LYS A 95 13.05 0.50 -7.87
N LEU A 96 12.29 -0.14 -6.99
CA LEU A 96 12.58 -1.45 -6.41
C LEU A 96 12.04 -2.61 -7.25
N GLY A 97 11.46 -2.33 -8.42
CA GLY A 97 10.94 -3.36 -9.32
C GLY A 97 9.54 -3.85 -8.96
N PHE A 98 8.82 -3.14 -8.08
CA PHE A 98 7.39 -3.39 -7.92
C PHE A 98 6.64 -2.87 -9.15
N GLU A 99 5.61 -3.60 -9.53
CA GLU A 99 4.72 -3.25 -10.62
C GLU A 99 3.50 -2.52 -10.09
N LEU A 100 3.04 -1.51 -10.84
CA LEU A 100 1.78 -0.85 -10.53
C LEU A 100 0.64 -1.86 -10.69
N HIS A 101 -0.19 -2.00 -9.68
CA HIS A 101 -1.35 -2.88 -9.66
C HIS A 101 -2.64 -2.07 -9.73
N TYR A 102 -2.74 -1.02 -8.92
CA TYR A 102 -3.95 -0.22 -8.82
C TYR A 102 -3.63 1.27 -8.59
N THR A 103 -4.53 2.16 -9.04
CA THR A 103 -4.45 3.60 -8.82
C THR A 103 -5.84 4.15 -8.54
N LEU A 104 -5.98 4.90 -7.45
CA LEU A 104 -7.14 5.73 -7.15
C LEU A 104 -6.68 7.17 -6.99
N LYS A 105 -7.12 8.05 -7.89
CA LYS A 105 -6.85 9.48 -7.73
C LYS A 105 -7.70 10.04 -6.59
N TYR A 106 -7.14 10.98 -5.83
CA TYR A 106 -7.89 11.60 -4.74
C TYR A 106 -9.11 12.39 -5.23
N GLU A 107 -9.06 12.94 -6.45
CA GLU A 107 -10.19 13.63 -7.10
C GLU A 107 -11.38 12.72 -7.41
N ASP A 108 -11.12 11.42 -7.59
CA ASP A 108 -12.12 10.41 -7.92
C ASP A 108 -12.74 9.77 -6.65
N TYR A 109 -12.07 9.88 -5.50
CA TYR A 109 -12.59 9.38 -4.23
C TYR A 109 -13.55 10.39 -3.58
N LYS A 110 -14.84 10.12 -3.73
CA LYS A 110 -15.93 10.99 -3.27
C LYS A 110 -16.84 10.26 -2.29
N VAL A 111 -17.25 10.96 -1.24
CA VAL A 111 -18.28 10.53 -0.28
C VAL A 111 -19.39 11.58 -0.35
N ASP A 112 -20.64 11.13 -0.56
CA ASP A 112 -21.80 12.00 -0.77
C ASP A 112 -21.57 13.06 -1.87
N GLY A 113 -20.89 12.65 -2.95
CA GLY A 113 -20.56 13.51 -4.09
C GLY A 113 -19.43 14.51 -3.85
N LYS A 114 -18.83 14.56 -2.65
CA LYS A 114 -17.77 15.50 -2.28
C LYS A 114 -16.41 14.82 -2.19
N SER A 115 -15.36 15.48 -2.69
CA SER A 115 -13.98 15.01 -2.54
C SER A 115 -13.58 14.99 -1.07
N VAL A 116 -13.01 13.87 -0.62
CA VAL A 116 -12.63 13.69 0.79
C VAL A 116 -11.22 14.19 1.08
N PHE A 117 -10.32 14.09 0.08
CA PHE A 117 -8.91 14.42 0.21
C PHE A 117 -8.47 15.40 -0.88
N ASP A 118 -7.75 16.44 -0.48
CA ASP A 118 -7.06 17.38 -1.37
C ASP A 118 -5.63 17.61 -0.87
N PRO A 119 -4.73 16.63 -1.01
CA PRO A 119 -3.36 16.77 -0.54
C PRO A 119 -2.57 17.68 -1.48
N VAL A 120 -1.58 18.38 -0.89
CA VAL A 120 -0.68 19.26 -1.64
C VAL A 120 0.09 18.50 -2.72
N ALA A 121 0.45 19.19 -3.80
CA ALA A 121 1.34 18.61 -4.81
C ALA A 121 2.65 18.10 -4.18
N PRO A 122 3.24 17.00 -4.67
CA PRO A 122 2.86 16.22 -5.87
C PRO A 122 1.91 15.04 -5.58
N HIS A 123 1.25 14.99 -4.42
CA HIS A 123 0.40 13.87 -4.02
C HIS A 123 -0.94 13.95 -4.76
N LYS A 124 -1.19 13.03 -5.71
CA LYS A 124 -2.41 13.05 -6.55
C LYS A 124 -3.24 11.78 -6.51
N ALA A 125 -2.64 10.66 -6.11
CA ALA A 125 -3.32 9.39 -6.05
C ALA A 125 -2.76 8.53 -4.92
N MET A 126 -3.60 7.62 -4.44
CA MET A 126 -3.13 6.44 -3.76
C MET A 126 -2.90 5.33 -4.80
N THR A 127 -1.78 4.63 -4.70
CA THR A 127 -1.41 3.57 -5.64
C THR A 127 -1.06 2.29 -4.89
N VAL A 128 -1.44 1.15 -5.44
CA VAL A 128 -1.03 -0.16 -4.93
C VAL A 128 0.01 -0.71 -5.88
N TYR A 129 1.16 -1.05 -5.34
CA TYR A 129 2.25 -1.71 -6.06
C TYR A 129 2.41 -3.13 -5.56
N THR A 130 2.71 -4.06 -6.46
CA THR A 130 2.92 -5.48 -6.11
C THR A 130 4.21 -6.02 -6.70
N GLN A 131 4.82 -6.96 -5.99
CA GLN A 131 5.97 -7.72 -6.48
C GLN A 131 5.77 -9.19 -6.13
N LYS A 132 5.81 -10.06 -7.15
CA LYS A 132 5.75 -11.51 -6.95
C LYS A 132 6.98 -11.96 -6.15
N ILE A 133 6.76 -12.83 -5.19
CA ILE A 133 7.82 -13.49 -4.45
C ILE A 133 8.05 -14.85 -5.12
N SER A 134 9.26 -15.01 -5.66
CA SER A 134 9.77 -16.27 -6.22
C SER A 134 10.59 -17.03 -5.18
#